data_AF-A0A950RQ42-F1
#
_entry.id   AF-A0A950RQ42-F1
#
_cell.length_a   1.000
_cell.length_b   1.000
_cell.length_c   1.000
_cell.angle_alpha   90.00
_cell.angle_beta   90.00
_cell.angle_gamma   90.00
#
_symmetry.space_group_name_H-M   'P 1'
#
loop_
_entity.id
_entity.type
_entity.pdbx_description
1 polymer ?
#
loop_
_entity_poly.entity_id
_entity_poly.type
_entity_poly.pdbx_seq_one_letter_code
_entity_poly.pdbx_strand_id
1 'polypeptide(L)'
;MSGRVLPRFVVQLHDATRLHYDLRLQVGDVMRSWAVPRGPSLDPAARRLAVQVEDHSLASGEFEGVHEGHARGTGAVIIWDEGVIETLRDSGDHISFVLRGHKLNGRFGLTHTGGKQWVLVKADDDEAVRGSDIVAEQPRSVRSGRTWQDLARRDYNR
;
A
#
# COMPACT_ATOMS: atom_id res chain seq x y z
N MET A 1 8.11 8.57 30.36
CA MET A 1 6.82 8.14 29.79
C MET A 1 7.08 7.71 28.37
N SER A 2 7.12 6.40 28.09
CA SER A 2 7.26 5.92 26.71
C SER A 2 5.91 6.12 26.03
N GLY A 3 5.81 7.12 25.15
CA GLY A 3 4.63 7.31 24.31
C GLY A 3 4.46 6.07 23.45
N ARG A 4 3.30 5.42 23.51
CA ARG A 4 3.01 4.25 22.68
C ARG A 4 3.03 4.69 21.21
N VAL A 5 4.11 4.37 20.51
CA VAL A 5 4.18 4.55 19.06
C VAL A 5 3.16 3.60 18.45
N LEU A 6 2.17 4.17 17.75
CA LEU A 6 1.16 3.37 17.07
C LEU A 6 1.80 2.74 15.81
N PRO A 7 1.56 1.45 15.53
CA PRO A 7 2.02 0.83 14.30
C PRO A 7 1.52 1.59 13.08
N ARG A 8 2.36 1.69 12.04
CA ARG A 8 2.01 2.39 10.81
C ARG A 8 1.75 1.44 9.65
N PHE A 9 1.05 1.94 8.65
CA PHE A 9 1.03 1.35 7.33
C PHE A 9 1.52 2.35 6.29
N VAL A 10 1.90 1.82 5.14
CA VAL A 10 2.17 2.61 3.95
C VAL A 10 1.66 1.87 2.72
N VAL A 11 1.22 2.63 1.74
CA VAL A 11 0.95 2.16 0.39
C VAL A 11 1.84 2.94 -0.56
N GLN A 12 2.80 2.27 -1.18
CA GLN A 12 3.65 2.86 -2.20
C GLN A 12 3.08 2.51 -3.59
N LEU A 13 2.99 3.48 -4.50
CA LEU A 13 2.78 3.19 -5.92
C LEU A 13 4.14 3.10 -6.60
N HIS A 14 4.41 1.98 -7.26
CA HIS A 14 5.72 1.62 -7.76
C HIS A 14 5.66 1.30 -9.26
N ASP A 15 6.33 2.13 -10.06
CA ASP A 15 6.52 1.93 -11.49
C ASP A 15 7.75 1.05 -11.78
N ALA A 16 7.62 -0.24 -11.47
CA ALA A 16 8.61 -1.27 -11.79
C ALA A 16 8.33 -1.89 -13.18
N THR A 17 8.62 -3.19 -13.35
CA THR A 17 8.27 -3.94 -14.58
C THR A 17 6.78 -3.81 -14.95
N ARG A 18 5.92 -3.68 -13.94
CA ARG A 18 4.51 -3.28 -14.07
C ARG A 18 4.19 -2.32 -12.95
N LEU A 19 3.34 -1.34 -13.24
CA LEU A 19 2.78 -0.46 -12.21
C LEU A 19 1.96 -1.29 -11.22
N HIS A 20 2.27 -1.17 -9.93
CA HIS A 20 1.56 -1.84 -8.85
C HIS A 20 1.66 -1.03 -7.56
N TYR A 21 0.89 -1.43 -6.55
CA TYR A 21 0.90 -0.81 -5.24
C TYR A 21 1.49 -1.77 -4.21
N ASP A 22 2.49 -1.36 -3.46
CA ASP A 22 3.02 -2.11 -2.34
C ASP A 22 2.28 -1.71 -1.07
N LEU A 23 1.39 -2.56 -0.57
CA LEU A 23 0.75 -2.42 0.74
C LEU A 23 1.70 -2.99 1.79
N ARG A 24 2.03 -2.20 2.81
CA ARG A 24 2.91 -2.65 3.89
C ARG A 24 2.36 -2.29 5.25
N LEU A 25 2.37 -3.28 6.13
CA LEU A 25 1.82 -3.19 7.48
C LEU A 25 2.96 -3.40 8.49
N GLN A 26 3.14 -2.46 9.41
CA GLN A 26 4.17 -2.60 10.44
C GLN A 26 3.80 -3.72 11.42
N VAL A 27 4.70 -4.69 11.57
CA VAL A 27 4.62 -5.76 12.56
C VAL A 27 5.96 -5.82 13.28
N GLY A 28 6.01 -5.33 14.51
CA GLY A 28 7.27 -5.17 15.24
C GLY A 28 8.18 -4.14 14.56
N ASP A 29 9.36 -4.59 14.14
CA ASP A 29 10.42 -3.80 13.51
C ASP A 29 10.47 -3.94 11.97
N VAL A 30 9.55 -4.71 11.39
CA VAL A 30 9.47 -4.92 9.93
C VAL A 30 8.14 -4.44 9.35
N MET A 31 8.13 -4.28 8.03
CA MET A 31 6.98 -3.99 7.20
C MET A 31 6.59 -5.25 6.43
N ARG A 32 5.59 -5.99 6.93
CA ARG A 32 5.03 -7.13 6.20
C ARG A 32 4.35 -6.60 4.94
N SER A 33 4.74 -7.13 3.78
CA SER A 33 4.51 -6.45 2.51
C SER A 33 3.80 -7.32 1.47
N TRP A 34 2.93 -6.68 0.69
CA TRP A 34 2.23 -7.29 -0.44
C TRP A 34 2.21 -6.36 -1.65
N ALA A 35 2.55 -6.89 -2.81
CA ALA A 35 2.31 -6.23 -4.09
C ALA A 35 0.86 -6.43 -4.51
N VAL A 36 0.15 -5.34 -4.79
CA VAL A 36 -1.27 -5.28 -5.17
C VAL A 36 -1.37 -4.68 -6.57
N PRO A 37 -1.40 -5.52 -7.64
CA PRO A 37 -1.25 -5.03 -9.02
C PRO A 37 -2.28 -3.99 -9.46
N ARG A 38 -3.53 -4.12 -8.98
CA ARG A 38 -4.61 -3.16 -9.28
C ARG A 38 -4.89 -2.19 -8.13
N GLY A 39 -4.00 -2.12 -7.15
CA GLY A 39 -4.17 -1.31 -5.95
C GLY A 39 -5.33 -1.73 -5.04
N PRO A 40 -5.46 -1.05 -3.88
CA PRO A 40 -6.58 -1.22 -2.96
C PRO A 40 -7.89 -0.69 -3.57
N SER A 41 -9.02 -0.99 -2.93
CA SER A 41 -10.32 -0.45 -3.30
C SER A 41 -11.13 -0.17 -2.05
N LEU A 42 -11.98 0.85 -2.11
CA LEU A 42 -12.98 1.14 -1.07
C LEU A 42 -14.31 0.41 -1.32
N ASP A 43 -14.44 -0.32 -2.42
CA ASP A 43 -15.63 -1.12 -2.70
C ASP A 43 -15.53 -2.51 -2.03
N PRO A 44 -16.43 -2.86 -1.10
CA PRO A 44 -16.44 -4.18 -0.45
C PRO A 44 -16.67 -5.35 -1.41
N ALA A 45 -17.25 -5.11 -2.59
CA ALA A 45 -17.43 -6.14 -3.61
C ALA A 45 -16.14 -6.43 -4.40
N ALA A 46 -15.16 -5.53 -4.36
CA ALA A 46 -13.92 -5.66 -5.10
C ALA A 46 -12.91 -6.55 -4.38
N ARG A 47 -12.55 -7.67 -5.00
CA ARG A 47 -11.48 -8.58 -4.55
C ARG A 47 -10.16 -8.24 -5.23
N ARG A 48 -9.19 -7.74 -4.47
CA ARG A 48 -7.87 -7.35 -5.00
C ARG A 48 -6.85 -8.44 -4.70
N LEU A 49 -6.18 -8.95 -5.74
CA LEU A 49 -5.02 -9.83 -5.58
C LEU A 49 -3.92 -9.05 -4.85
N ALA A 50 -3.39 -9.65 -3.78
CA ALA A 50 -2.25 -9.18 -3.03
C ALA A 50 -1.22 -10.31 -2.99
N VAL A 51 -0.04 -10.09 -3.55
CA VAL A 51 1.04 -11.09 -3.58
C VAL A 51 2.04 -10.75 -2.50
N GLN A 52 2.21 -11.62 -1.51
CA GLN A 52 3.16 -11.42 -0.44
C GLN A 52 4.58 -11.40 -0.98
N VAL A 53 5.34 -10.40 -0.57
CA VAL A 53 6.77 -10.25 -0.87
C VAL A 53 7.58 -10.31 0.42
N GLU A 54 8.89 -10.28 0.29
CA GLU A 54 9.79 -10.28 1.44
C GLU A 54 9.49 -9.08 2.35
N ASP A 55 9.71 -9.25 3.67
CA ASP A 55 9.53 -8.16 4.61
C ASP A 55 10.52 -7.03 4.33
N HIS A 56 10.07 -5.80 4.53
CA HIS A 56 10.87 -4.61 4.29
C HIS A 56 11.22 -3.90 5.60
N SER A 57 12.33 -3.17 5.60
CA SER A 57 12.68 -2.31 6.74
C SER A 57 11.67 -1.16 6.88
N LEU A 58 11.52 -0.62 8.09
CA LEU A 58 10.70 0.59 8.31
C LEU A 58 11.18 1.74 7.41
N ALA A 59 12.49 1.90 7.24
CA ALA A 59 13.08 2.95 6.39
C ALA A 59 12.70 2.81 4.91
N SER A 60 12.58 1.57 4.40
CA SER A 60 12.12 1.32 3.04
C SER A 60 10.69 1.81 2.82
N GLY A 61 9.84 1.77 3.87
CA GLY A 61 8.49 2.32 3.85
C GLY A 61 8.44 3.85 3.74
N GLU A 62 9.54 4.55 4.04
CA GLU A 62 9.61 6.01 3.94
C GLU A 62 10.03 6.52 2.56
N PHE A 63 10.47 5.62 1.67
CA PHE A 63 11.07 6.00 0.40
C PHE A 63 10.03 6.55 -0.59
N GLU A 64 10.32 7.74 -1.11
CA GLU A 64 9.70 8.31 -2.32
C GLU A 64 10.83 8.88 -3.18
N GLY A 65 10.84 8.53 -4.47
CA GLY A 65 11.92 8.87 -5.38
C GLY A 65 11.94 7.96 -6.60
N VAL A 66 13.08 7.87 -7.26
CA VAL A 66 13.28 6.99 -8.42
C VAL A 66 14.46 6.08 -8.12
N HIS A 67 14.24 4.77 -8.27
CA HIS A 67 15.32 3.78 -8.21
C HIS A 67 16.08 3.77 -9.53
N GLU A 68 17.40 3.95 -9.47
CA GLU A 68 18.27 3.87 -10.64
C GLU A 68 18.47 2.42 -11.11
N GLY A 69 18.89 2.23 -12.36
CA GLY A 69 19.32 0.92 -12.88
C GLY A 69 18.18 -0.08 -13.18
N HIS A 70 16.93 0.36 -13.24
CA HIS A 70 15.81 -0.50 -13.61
C HIS A 70 15.83 -0.88 -15.10
N ALA A 71 15.75 -2.17 -15.38
CA ALA A 71 15.68 -2.67 -16.76
C ALA A 71 14.31 -2.40 -17.44
N ARG A 72 13.25 -2.21 -16.65
CA ARG A 72 11.86 -1.95 -17.09
C ARG A 72 11.13 -1.08 -16.06
N GLY A 73 10.21 -0.24 -16.54
CA GLY A 73 9.61 0.83 -15.74
C GLY A 73 10.58 1.98 -15.54
N THR A 74 10.12 3.06 -14.92
CA THR A 74 10.96 4.21 -14.59
C THR A 74 11.68 4.03 -13.26
N GLY A 75 11.25 3.10 -12.41
CA GLY A 75 11.72 2.95 -11.04
C GLY A 75 11.10 3.98 -10.07
N ALA A 76 10.13 4.77 -10.53
CA ALA A 76 9.48 5.77 -9.70
C ALA A 76 8.62 5.13 -8.60
N VAL A 77 8.78 5.63 -7.38
CA VAL A 77 8.03 5.23 -6.19
C VAL A 77 7.46 6.48 -5.52
N ILE A 78 6.16 6.50 -5.26
CA ILE A 78 5.52 7.53 -4.44
C ILE A 78 4.90 6.92 -3.18
N ILE A 79 4.84 7.70 -2.08
CA ILE A 79 3.97 7.37 -0.94
C ILE A 79 2.53 7.70 -1.34
N TRP A 80 1.80 6.72 -1.88
CA TRP A 80 0.43 6.91 -2.33
C TRP A 80 -0.55 7.07 -1.17
N ASP A 81 -0.34 6.37 -0.06
CA ASP A 81 -1.06 6.61 1.20
C ASP A 81 -0.19 6.18 2.39
N GLU A 82 -0.47 6.74 3.55
CA GLU A 82 0.16 6.33 4.80
C GLU A 82 -0.70 6.67 6.00
N GLY A 83 -0.43 6.02 7.13
CA GLY A 83 -1.12 6.34 8.36
C GLY A 83 -0.93 5.28 9.44
N VAL A 84 -1.91 5.20 10.33
CA VAL A 84 -1.90 4.25 11.45
C VAL A 84 -2.66 2.98 11.09
N ILE A 85 -2.14 1.84 11.54
CA ILE A 85 -2.84 0.57 11.48
C ILE A 85 -3.15 0.05 12.89
N GLU A 86 -4.36 -0.50 13.02
CA GLU A 86 -4.77 -1.31 14.15
C GLU A 86 -5.09 -2.73 13.66
N THR A 87 -4.26 -3.71 14.04
CA THR A 87 -4.55 -5.12 13.76
C THR A 87 -5.65 -5.60 14.69
N LEU A 88 -6.77 -6.06 14.12
CA LEU A 88 -7.89 -6.61 14.87
C LEU A 88 -7.71 -8.11 15.12
N ARG A 89 -7.22 -8.84 14.11
CA ARG A 89 -6.93 -10.28 14.20
C ARG A 89 -5.86 -10.66 13.19
N ASP A 90 -4.96 -11.56 13.58
CA ASP A 90 -4.04 -12.27 12.68
C ASP A 90 -4.08 -13.75 13.05
N SER A 91 -4.64 -14.61 12.19
CA SER A 91 -4.65 -16.07 12.34
C SER A 91 -3.60 -16.79 11.50
N GLY A 92 -2.68 -16.06 10.87
CA GLY A 92 -1.68 -16.60 9.95
C GLY A 92 -2.18 -16.78 8.51
N ASP A 93 -3.45 -17.18 8.31
CA ASP A 93 -4.11 -17.30 7.01
C ASP A 93 -5.12 -16.18 6.73
N HIS A 94 -5.48 -15.41 7.75
CA HIS A 94 -6.36 -14.26 7.64
C HIS A 94 -5.91 -13.15 8.59
N ILE A 95 -5.85 -11.93 8.06
CA ILE A 95 -5.51 -10.73 8.81
C ILE A 95 -6.63 -9.72 8.63
N SER A 96 -7.25 -9.27 9.71
CA SER A 96 -8.19 -8.15 9.69
C SER A 96 -7.62 -6.96 10.46
N PHE A 97 -7.80 -5.77 9.91
CA PHE A 97 -7.18 -4.56 10.42
C PHE A 97 -7.99 -3.32 10.06
N VAL A 98 -7.79 -2.25 10.83
CA VAL A 98 -8.31 -0.90 10.55
C VAL A 98 -7.17 -0.05 10.03
N LEU A 99 -7.39 0.63 8.91
CA LEU A 99 -6.50 1.68 8.43
C LEU A 99 -7.08 3.05 8.80
N ARG A 100 -6.17 3.97 9.17
CA ARG A 100 -6.46 5.39 9.38
C ARG A 100 -5.43 6.20 8.62
N GLY A 101 -5.66 6.38 7.33
CA GLY A 101 -4.77 7.11 6.42
C GLY A 101 -5.42 8.34 5.81
N HIS A 102 -4.76 8.88 4.80
CA HIS A 102 -5.30 10.00 4.03
C HIS A 102 -6.35 9.53 3.01
N LYS A 103 -6.20 8.30 2.49
CA LYS A 103 -7.08 7.75 1.43
C LYS A 103 -7.82 6.50 1.87
N LEU A 104 -7.12 5.59 2.56
CA LEU A 104 -7.68 4.34 3.04
C LEU A 104 -8.07 4.49 4.50
N ASN A 105 -9.37 4.37 4.75
CA ASN A 105 -9.95 4.41 6.08
C ASN A 105 -10.88 3.20 6.29
N GLY A 106 -11.03 2.79 7.55
CA GLY A 106 -11.93 1.72 7.95
C GLY A 106 -11.29 0.33 7.89
N ARG A 107 -12.13 -0.70 7.96
CA ARG A 107 -11.71 -2.10 8.09
C ARG A 107 -11.38 -2.72 6.74
N PHE A 108 -10.33 -3.53 6.72
CA PHE A 108 -9.90 -4.36 5.61
C PHE A 108 -9.58 -5.77 6.10
N GLY A 109 -9.56 -6.73 5.17
CA GLY A 109 -9.15 -8.10 5.39
C GLY A 109 -8.19 -8.57 4.30
N LEU A 110 -7.14 -9.29 4.70
CA LEU A 110 -6.26 -10.08 3.84
C LEU A 110 -6.52 -11.56 4.13
N THR A 111 -6.88 -12.34 3.11
CA THR A 111 -7.06 -13.80 3.23
C THR A 111 -6.10 -14.53 2.31
N HIS A 112 -5.33 -15.47 2.85
CA HIS A 112 -4.40 -16.31 2.10
C HIS A 112 -5.17 -17.29 1.22
N THR A 113 -4.76 -17.43 -0.04
CA THR A 113 -5.40 -18.33 -1.01
C THR A 113 -4.43 -19.37 -1.59
N GLY A 114 -3.20 -19.44 -1.05
CA GLY A 114 -2.19 -20.42 -1.45
C GLY A 114 -0.88 -19.79 -1.95
N GLY A 115 0.25 -20.46 -1.71
CA GLY A 115 1.57 -19.97 -2.08
C GLY A 115 1.85 -18.57 -1.48
N LYS A 116 2.22 -17.61 -2.33
CA LYS A 116 2.37 -16.18 -1.95
C LYS A 116 1.09 -15.37 -2.17
N GLN A 117 -0.04 -15.97 -2.58
CA GLN A 117 -1.25 -15.25 -2.97
C GLN A 117 -2.19 -15.00 -1.80
N TRP A 118 -2.67 -13.76 -1.73
CA TRP A 118 -3.68 -13.28 -0.80
C TRP A 118 -4.75 -12.49 -1.56
N VAL A 119 -5.90 -12.30 -0.92
CA VAL A 119 -6.96 -11.42 -1.40
C VAL A 119 -7.19 -10.33 -0.36
N LEU A 120 -7.01 -9.08 -0.78
CA LEU A 120 -7.35 -7.87 -0.03
C LEU A 120 -8.80 -7.48 -0.33
N VAL A 121 -9.59 -7.26 0.71
CA VAL A 121 -11.01 -6.87 0.63
C VAL A 121 -11.30 -5.76 1.64
N LYS A 122 -12.04 -4.73 1.21
CA LYS A 122 -12.61 -3.71 2.10
C LYS A 122 -13.81 -4.30 2.83
N ALA A 123 -13.94 -4.07 4.13
CA ALA A 123 -15.16 -4.44 4.85
C ALA A 123 -16.31 -3.48 4.50
N ASP A 124 -17.54 -3.99 4.47
CA ASP A 124 -18.75 -3.16 4.37
C ASP A 124 -18.97 -2.44 5.72
N ASP A 125 -18.47 -1.21 5.82
CA ASP A 125 -18.53 -0.32 6.97
C ASP A 125 -18.74 1.13 6.51
N ASP A 126 -18.77 2.09 7.45
CA ASP A 126 -19.09 3.49 7.14
C ASP A 126 -18.09 4.18 6.20
N GLU A 127 -16.87 3.62 6.03
CA GLU A 127 -15.83 4.11 5.13
C GLU A 127 -15.86 3.40 3.76
N ALA A 128 -16.76 2.44 3.55
CA ALA A 128 -16.92 1.76 2.28
C ALA A 128 -17.58 2.64 1.23
N VAL A 129 -17.03 2.63 0.01
CA VAL A 129 -17.54 3.39 -1.13
C VAL A 129 -17.71 2.45 -2.32
N ARG A 130 -18.95 1.98 -2.54
CA ARG A 130 -19.29 1.09 -3.67
C ARG A 130 -19.02 1.79 -5.00
N GLY A 131 -18.37 1.09 -5.92
CA GLY A 131 -17.99 1.61 -7.23
C GLY A 131 -16.79 2.57 -7.26
N SER A 132 -16.16 2.89 -6.11
CA SER A 132 -14.98 3.77 -6.10
C SER A 132 -13.79 3.13 -6.79
N ASP A 133 -13.16 3.91 -7.66
CA ASP A 133 -11.82 3.65 -8.18
C ASP A 133 -10.82 4.62 -7.53
N ILE A 134 -10.65 4.46 -6.21
CA ILE A 134 -9.83 5.35 -5.36
C ILE A 134 -8.42 5.61 -5.91
N VAL A 135 -7.84 4.62 -6.61
CA VAL A 135 -6.50 4.74 -7.20
C VAL A 135 -6.48 5.68 -8.42
N ALA A 136 -7.57 5.76 -9.18
CA ALA A 136 -7.74 6.71 -10.27
C ALA A 136 -8.22 8.08 -9.77
N GLU A 137 -9.10 8.10 -8.76
CA GLU A 137 -9.64 9.31 -8.15
C GLU A 137 -8.56 10.12 -7.42
N GLN A 138 -7.61 9.43 -6.75
CA GLN A 138 -6.56 10.05 -5.95
C GLN A 138 -5.16 9.52 -6.30
N PRO A 139 -4.60 9.85 -7.47
CA PRO A 139 -3.37 9.21 -7.99
C PRO A 139 -2.06 9.78 -7.41
N ARG A 140 -2.11 10.85 -6.62
CA ARG A 140 -0.94 11.63 -6.18
C ARG A 140 -0.37 11.16 -4.85
N SER A 141 0.90 11.43 -4.62
CA SER A 141 1.57 11.25 -3.31
C SER A 141 0.86 12.05 -2.23
N VAL A 142 0.68 11.47 -1.04
CA VAL A 142 0.18 12.20 0.14
C VAL A 142 1.25 13.10 0.76
N ARG A 143 2.54 12.88 0.42
CA ARG A 143 3.65 13.69 0.92
C ARG A 143 3.97 14.86 0.01
N SER A 144 4.17 14.60 -1.27
CA SER A 144 4.63 15.63 -2.22
C SER A 144 3.54 16.18 -3.15
N GLY A 145 2.37 15.56 -3.19
CA GLY A 145 1.31 15.90 -4.15
C GLY A 145 1.65 15.54 -5.61
N ARG A 146 2.79 14.88 -5.87
CA ARG A 146 3.24 14.50 -7.22
C ARG A 146 2.64 13.16 -7.65
N THR A 147 2.48 12.98 -8.95
CA THR A 147 2.24 11.65 -9.54
C THR A 147 3.58 10.93 -9.76
N TRP A 148 3.54 9.62 -10.02
CA TRP A 148 4.75 8.87 -10.36
C TRP A 148 5.35 9.35 -11.69
N GLN A 149 4.52 9.80 -12.64
CA GLN A 149 4.99 10.39 -13.90
C GLN A 149 5.75 11.70 -13.68
N ASP A 150 5.32 12.51 -12.71
CA ASP A 150 6.01 13.74 -12.34
C ASP A 150 7.42 13.45 -11.79
N LEU A 151 7.58 12.37 -11.03
CA LEU A 151 8.90 11.91 -10.56
C LEU A 151 9.76 11.42 -11.73
N ALA A 152 9.22 10.50 -12.54
CA ALA A 152 9.94 9.90 -13.65
C ALA A 152 10.47 10.92 -14.67
N ARG A 153 9.75 12.02 -14.89
CA ARG A 153 10.15 13.08 -15.84
C ARG A 153 11.31 13.95 -15.35
N ARG A 154 11.48 14.11 -14.03
CA ARG A 154 12.50 15.01 -13.48
C ARG A 154 13.91 14.44 -13.56
N ASP A 155 14.05 13.11 -13.50
CA ASP A 155 15.36 12.47 -13.53
C ASP A 155 15.90 12.24 -14.95
N TYR A 156 15.09 12.44 -15.99
CA TYR A 156 15.56 12.41 -17.39
C TYR A 156 16.28 13.70 -17.82
N ASN A 157 16.12 14.80 -17.07
CA ASN A 157 16.67 16.13 -17.40
C ASN A 157 17.85 16.53 -16.49
N ARG A 158 18.49 15.57 -15.82
CA ARG A 158 19.76 15.75 -15.10
C ARG A 158 20.85 14.94 -15.78
#